data_AF-A0A498RE87-F1
#
_entry.id   AF-A0A498RE87-F1
#
_cell.length_a   1.000
_cell.length_b   1.000
_cell.length_c   1.000
_cell.angle_alpha   90.00
_cell.angle_beta   90.00
_cell.angle_gamma   90.00
#
_symmetry.space_group_name_H-M   'P 1'
#
loop_
_entity.id
_entity.type
_entity.pdbx_description
1 polymer ?
#
loop_
_entity_poly.entity_id
_entity_poly.type
_entity_poly.pdbx_seq_one_letter_code
_entity_poly.pdbx_strand_id
1 'polypeptide(L)' 'MDDKRINIQRFTQWLDTMAKDMEKHGDDLYFKGAARSYRLTFEILQSGIFDIKDSEDSEASLK' A
#
# COMPACT_ATOMS: atom_id res chain seq x y z
N MET A 1 -5.34 -23.65 -3.06
CA MET A 1 -4.54 -22.71 -3.87
C MET A 1 -4.33 -21.48 -3.02
N ASP A 2 -3.09 -21.08 -2.78
CA ASP A 2 -2.81 -19.84 -2.04
C ASP A 2 -3.32 -18.67 -2.87
N ASP A 3 -4.27 -17.95 -2.31
CA ASP A 3 -4.89 -16.82 -2.96
C ASP A 3 -3.89 -15.64 -2.95
N LYS A 4 -3.12 -15.49 -4.02
CA LYS A 4 -2.06 -14.48 -4.18
C LYS A 4 -2.62 -13.07 -4.47
N ARG A 5 -3.82 -12.76 -3.98
CA ARG A 5 -4.47 -11.47 -4.17
C ARG A 5 -3.97 -10.49 -3.10
N ILE A 6 -3.45 -9.35 -3.54
CA ILE A 6 -3.07 -8.27 -2.63
C ILE A 6 -4.34 -7.56 -2.18
N ASN A 7 -4.68 -7.69 -0.90
CA ASN A 7 -5.72 -6.86 -0.30
C ASN A 7 -5.18 -5.44 -0.10
N ILE A 8 -5.69 -4.50 -0.87
CA ILE A 8 -5.17 -3.13 -0.93
C ILE A 8 -5.41 -2.37 0.38
N GLN A 9 -6.48 -2.67 1.10
CA GLN A 9 -6.73 -2.10 2.43
C GLN A 9 -5.66 -2.55 3.44
N ARG A 10 -5.28 -3.84 3.42
CA ARG A 10 -4.20 -4.35 4.27
C ARG A 10 -2.84 -3.79 3.86
N PHE A 11 -2.60 -3.64 2.56
CA PHE A 11 -1.35 -3.07 2.06
C PHE A 11 -1.19 -1.60 2.44
N THR A 12 -2.25 -0.80 2.30
CA THR A 12 -2.26 0.62 2.70
C THR A 12 -2.11 0.80 4.21
N GLN A 13 -2.73 -0.06 5.03
CA GLN A 13 -2.50 -0.10 6.48
C GLN A 13 -1.05 -0.43 6.83
N TRP A 14 -0.45 -1.38 6.12
CA TRP A 14 0.96 -1.73 6.31
C TRP A 14 1.88 -0.54 5.97
N LEU A 15 1.65 0.15 4.84
CA LEU A 15 2.42 1.33 4.45
C LEU A 15 2.36 2.44 5.51
N ASP A 16 1.18 2.76 6.03
CA ASP A 16 1.02 3.78 7.08
C ASP A 16 1.71 3.37 8.39
N THR A 17 1.61 2.08 8.76
CA THR A 17 2.29 1.54 9.96
C THR A 17 3.80 1.66 9.83
N MET A 18 4.36 1.26 8.68
CA MET A 18 5.80 1.35 8.43
C MET A 18 6.29 2.80 8.40
N ALA A 19 5.55 3.70 7.76
CA ALA A 19 5.91 5.12 7.75
C ALA A 19 5.99 5.69 9.17
N LYS A 20 4.94 5.46 9.98
CA LYS A 20 4.89 5.91 11.38
C LYS A 20 6.00 5.34 12.23
N ASP A 21 6.36 4.07 12.00
CA ASP A 21 7.43 3.44 12.77
C ASP A 21 8.80 4.04 12.42
N MET A 22 9.08 4.25 11.13
CA MET A 22 10.31 4.89 10.67
C MET A 22 10.41 6.36 11.12
N GLU A 23 9.29 7.10 11.15
CA GLU A 23 9.23 8.48 11.64
C GLU A 23 9.67 8.62 13.12
N LYS A 24 9.56 7.56 13.94
CA LYS A 24 10.06 7.56 15.33
C LYS A 24 11.58 7.65 15.41
N HIS A 25 12.29 7.25 14.35
CA HIS A 25 13.74 7.28 14.25
C HIS A 25 14.22 8.55 13.52
N GLY A 26 13.53 9.67 13.75
CA GLY A 26 13.58 10.92 12.98
C GLY A 26 14.90 11.70 12.94
N ASP A 27 16.00 11.16 13.45
CA ASP A 27 17.35 11.75 13.30
C ASP A 27 18.20 11.02 12.26
N ASP A 28 17.83 9.79 11.92
CA ASP A 28 18.57 8.97 10.98
C ASP A 28 18.03 9.14 9.55
N LEU A 29 18.95 9.47 8.62
CA LEU A 29 18.64 9.72 7.22
C LEU A 29 18.06 8.51 6.49
N TYR A 30 18.46 7.29 6.87
CA TYR A 30 17.90 6.07 6.33
C TYR A 30 16.42 5.96 6.68
N PHE A 31 16.08 6.14 7.95
CA PHE A 31 14.69 6.05 8.42
C PHE A 31 13.82 7.18 7.81
N LYS A 32 14.37 8.38 7.65
CA LYS A 32 13.69 9.47 6.91
C LYS A 32 13.39 9.09 5.46
N GLY A 33 14.36 8.50 4.76
CA GLY A 33 14.19 8.04 3.39
C GLY A 33 13.14 6.94 3.27
N ALA A 34 13.18 5.96 4.19
CA ALA A 34 12.22 4.87 4.25
C ALA A 34 10.79 5.39 4.52
N ALA A 35 10.61 6.22 5.55
CA ALA A 35 9.32 6.85 5.86
C ALA A 35 8.72 7.58 4.65
N ARG A 36 9.53 8.40 3.97
CA ARG A 36 9.11 9.14 2.78
C ARG A 36 8.70 8.21 1.63
N SER A 37 9.39 7.09 1.47
CA SER A 37 9.10 6.11 0.41
C SER A 37 7.75 5.41 0.66
N TYR A 38 7.45 5.06 1.90
CA TYR A 38 6.14 4.49 2.28
C TYR A 38 5.00 5.48 2.08
N ARG A 39 5.18 6.74 2.51
CA ARG A 39 4.19 7.82 2.30
C ARG A 39 3.91 8.06 0.82
N LEU A 40 4.97 8.16 0.00
CA LEU A 40 4.83 8.35 -1.45
C LEU A 40 4.06 7.19 -2.10
N THR A 41 4.36 5.96 -1.69
CA THR A 41 3.64 4.78 -2.21
C THR A 41 2.16 4.83 -1.85
N PHE A 42 1.84 5.23 -0.61
CA PHE A 42 0.46 5.40 -0.16
C PHE A 42 -0.28 6.49 -0.96
N GLU A 43 0.33 7.66 -1.16
CA GLU A 43 -0.23 8.75 -1.98
C GLU A 43 -0.48 8.32 -3.43
N ILE A 44 0.46 7.58 -4.02
CA ILE A 44 0.33 7.03 -5.36
C ILE A 44 -0.88 6.08 -5.44
N LEU A 45 -1.10 5.22 -4.45
CA LEU A 45 -2.27 4.34 -4.41
C LEU A 45 -3.57 5.14 -4.27
N GLN A 46 -3.59 6.19 -3.44
CA GLN A 46 -4.76 7.06 -3.26
C GLN A 46 -5.07 7.94 -4.47
N SER A 47 -4.07 8.22 -5.31
CA SER A 47 -4.24 9.09 -6.49
C SER A 47 -5.23 8.55 -7.53
N GLY A 48 -5.57 7.25 -7.48
CA GLY A 48 -6.42 6.61 -8.47
C GLY A 48 -5.75 6.43 -9.84
N ILE A 49 -4.44 6.66 -9.96
CA ILE A 49 -3.66 6.42 -11.19
C ILE A 49 -3.68 4.93 -11.58
N PHE A 50 -3.79 4.04 -10.60
CA PHE A 50 -3.93 2.61 -10.83
C PHE A 50 -5.39 2.20 -10.74
N ASP A 51 -5.84 1.38 -11.69
CA ASP A 51 -7.13 0.68 -11.59
C ASP A 51 -7.01 -0.40 -10.53
N ILE A 52 -7.43 -0.06 -9.30
CA ILE A 52 -7.40 -0.94 -8.15
C ILE A 52 -8.59 -1.89 -8.27
N LYS A 53 -8.39 -3.00 -8.97
CA LYS A 53 -9.38 -4.08 -9.02
C LYS A 53 -9.33 -4.87 -7.73
N ASP A 54 -10.26 -4.59 -6.82
CA ASP A 54 -10.64 -5.59 -5.83
C ASP A 54 -11.12 -6.81 -6.63
N SER A 55 -10.37 -7.90 -6.49
CA SER A 55 -10.37 -9.07 -7.38
C SER A 55 -11.68 -9.88 -7.45
N GLU A 56 -12.81 -9.37 -6.98
CA GLU A 56 -14.11 -10.07 -6.99
C GLU A 56 -14.89 -9.91 -8.30
N ASP A 57 -14.62 -8.88 -9.11
CA ASP A 57 -15.44 -8.58 -10.31
C ASP A 57 -15.15 -9.46 -11.55
N SER A 58 -14.29 -10.47 -11.44
CA SER A 58 -13.95 -11.33 -12.60
C SER A 58 -14.89 -12.53 -12.81
N GLU A 59 -15.83 -12.81 -11.88
CA GLU A 59 -16.78 -13.92 -12.03
C GLU A 59 -18.20 -13.49 -12.47
N ALA A 60 -18.51 -12.18 -12.49
CA ALA A 60 -19.86 -11.71 -12.82
C ALA A 60 -20.13 -11.48 -14.33
N SER A 61 -19.14 -11.60 -15.21
CA SER A 61 -19.29 -11.35 -16.66
C SER A 61 -19.23 -12.61 -17.55
N LEU A 62 -19.36 -13.81 -16.98
CA LEU A 62 -19.34 -15.08 -17.74
C LEU A 62 -20.60 -15.96 -17.53
N LYS A 63 -21.76 -15.37 -17.24
CA LYS A 63 -23.06 -16.03 -17.35
C LYS A 63 -23.90 -15.43 -18.47
#